data_AF-A0A6A4W3E7-F1
#
_entry.id   AF-A0A6A4W3E7-F1
#
_cell.length_a   1.000
_cell.length_b   1.000
_cell.length_c   1.000
_cell.angle_alpha   90.00
_cell.angle_beta   90.00
_cell.angle_gamma   90.00
#
_symmetry.space_group_name_H-M   'P 1'
#
loop_
_entity.id
_entity.type
_entity.pdbx_description
1 polymer ?
#
loop_
_entity_poly.entity_id
_entity_poly.type
_entity_poly.pdbx_seq_one_letter_code
_entity_poly.pdbx_strand_id
1 'polypeptide(L)'
;MSVALLAARCCDTDWRLRQANTQRRGLTLTREQMLEAQEMFRTANKVTRPEKALILGFIAGSRDNPCPHLGNVVTIKLSEDPETLQPSEGAGLVPMVAETHFQMNYSTGEWKRIKKFSRRDGVPT
;
A
#
# COMPACT_ATOMS: atom_id res chain seq x y z
N MET A 1 8.57 9.20 -16.56
CA MET A 1 7.51 9.69 -15.65
C MET A 1 6.75 8.47 -15.12
N SER A 2 7.26 7.82 -14.08
CA SER A 2 6.66 6.59 -13.53
C SER A 2 5.83 6.96 -12.31
N VAL A 3 4.51 6.85 -12.44
CA VAL A 3 3.46 6.66 -11.41
C VAL A 3 3.96 6.64 -9.96
N ALA A 4 4.35 7.82 -9.48
CA ALA A 4 4.53 8.15 -8.09
C ALA A 4 3.55 9.28 -7.79
N LEU A 5 2.97 9.23 -6.60
CA LEU A 5 1.86 10.05 -6.11
C LEU A 5 0.51 9.69 -6.71
N LEU A 6 -0.25 8.90 -5.95
CA LEU A 6 -1.62 9.31 -5.66
C LEU A 6 -2.11 8.82 -4.30
N ALA A 7 -1.30 9.08 -3.27
CA ALA A 7 -1.79 9.20 -1.89
C ALA A 7 -1.50 10.60 -1.32
N ALA A 8 -0.57 11.36 -1.89
CA ALA A 8 -0.04 12.56 -1.22
C ALA A 8 -0.74 13.89 -1.56
N ARG A 9 -1.67 13.97 -2.53
CA ARG A 9 -2.24 15.28 -2.95
C ARG A 9 -3.74 15.34 -3.27
N CYS A 10 -4.48 14.24 -3.24
CA CYS A 10 -5.95 14.32 -3.33
C CYS A 10 -6.59 14.22 -1.93
N CYS A 11 -6.85 15.39 -1.35
CA CYS A 11 -7.93 15.64 -0.38
C CYS A 11 -7.73 15.24 1.09
N ASP A 12 -6.80 15.86 1.81
CA ASP A 12 -6.58 15.67 3.26
C ASP A 12 -7.86 15.76 4.14
N THR A 13 -8.91 16.42 3.66
CA THR A 13 -10.17 16.66 4.39
C THR A 13 -11.33 15.72 4.02
N ASP A 14 -11.53 15.34 2.75
CA ASP A 14 -12.70 14.53 2.35
C ASP A 14 -12.53 13.04 2.69
N TRP A 15 -11.30 12.51 2.61
CA TRP A 15 -11.04 11.10 2.94
C TRP A 15 -11.25 10.80 4.43
N ARG A 16 -10.88 11.73 5.34
CA ARG A 16 -11.07 11.59 6.80
C ARG A 16 -12.55 11.57 7.18
N LEU A 17 -13.34 12.45 6.57
CA LEU A 17 -14.77 12.57 6.84
C LEU A 17 -15.55 11.34 6.33
N ARG A 18 -15.22 10.82 5.14
CA ARG A 18 -15.83 9.59 4.63
C ARG A 18 -15.43 8.33 5.42
N GLN A 19 -14.19 8.25 5.93
CA GLN A 19 -13.76 7.13 6.77
C GLN A 19 -14.54 7.02 8.09
N ALA A 20 -14.84 8.15 8.74
CA ALA A 20 -15.67 8.14 9.94
C ALA A 20 -17.05 7.52 9.68
N ASN A 21 -17.56 7.62 8.45
CA ASN A 21 -18.83 7.03 8.06
C ASN A 21 -18.71 5.54 7.73
N THR A 22 -17.58 5.07 7.16
CA THR A 22 -17.39 3.63 6.86
C THR A 22 -17.27 2.77 8.12
N GLN A 23 -16.72 3.30 9.22
CA GLN A 23 -16.68 2.59 10.51
C GLN A 23 -18.07 2.25 11.08
N ARG A 24 -19.14 2.86 10.56
CA ARG A 24 -20.51 2.61 11.03
C ARG A 24 -21.15 1.38 10.38
N ARG A 25 -20.57 0.83 9.31
CA ARG A 25 -20.97 -0.47 8.78
C ARG A 25 -20.23 -1.52 9.59
N GLY A 26 -20.94 -2.33 10.37
CA GLY A 26 -20.38 -3.34 11.28
C GLY A 26 -19.62 -4.47 10.57
N LEU A 27 -18.56 -4.12 9.84
CA LEU A 27 -17.66 -5.03 9.16
C LEU A 27 -16.75 -5.66 10.21
N THR A 28 -16.68 -6.98 10.19
CA THR A 28 -15.81 -7.77 11.06
C THR A 28 -14.78 -8.50 10.21
N LEU A 29 -13.57 -8.62 10.75
CA LEU A 29 -12.51 -9.40 10.14
C LEU A 29 -12.57 -10.82 10.67
N THR A 30 -12.35 -11.81 9.80
CA THR A 30 -12.09 -13.16 10.27
C THR A 30 -10.73 -13.22 10.98
N ARG A 31 -10.50 -14.27 11.76
CA ARG A 31 -9.24 -14.46 12.48
C ARG A 31 -8.06 -14.52 11.50
N GLU A 32 -8.24 -15.17 10.36
CA GLU A 32 -7.23 -15.33 9.31
C GLU A 32 -6.88 -13.97 8.69
N GLN A 33 -7.90 -13.18 8.35
CA GLN A 33 -7.72 -11.82 7.81
C GLN A 33 -7.00 -10.91 8.81
N MET A 34 -7.32 -11.02 10.10
CA MET A 34 -6.66 -10.26 11.14
C MET A 34 -5.16 -10.64 11.25
N LEU A 35 -4.84 -11.93 11.23
CA LEU A 35 -3.45 -12.40 11.28
C LEU A 35 -2.66 -11.97 10.04
N GLU A 36 -3.27 -12.10 8.85
CA GLU A 36 -2.65 -11.67 7.59
C GLU A 36 -2.36 -10.15 7.61
N ALA A 37 -3.31 -9.36 8.08
CA ALA A 37 -3.13 -7.91 8.21
C ALA A 37 -2.08 -7.56 9.28
N GLN A 38 -2.01 -8.28 10.40
CA GLN A 38 -0.97 -8.08 11.41
C GLN A 38 0.42 -8.33 10.83
N GLU A 39 0.62 -9.44 10.12
CA GLU A 39 1.91 -9.75 9.51
C GLU A 39 2.27 -8.73 8.41
N MET A 40 1.28 -8.27 7.65
CA MET A 40 1.46 -7.18 6.69
C MET A 40 1.95 -5.89 7.37
N PHE A 41 1.34 -5.51 8.50
CA PHE A 41 1.68 -4.26 9.18
C PHE A 41 2.95 -4.34 10.03
N ARG A 42 3.43 -5.54 10.34
CA ARG A 42 4.68 -5.75 11.09
C ARG A 42 5.91 -5.21 10.35
N THR A 43 5.93 -5.36 9.03
CA THR A 43 7.01 -4.90 8.15
C THR A 43 6.70 -3.56 7.48
N ALA A 44 5.50 -3.02 7.69
CA ALA A 44 5.05 -1.79 7.04
C ALA A 44 5.58 -0.54 7.75
N ASN A 45 6.64 0.07 7.19
CA ASN A 45 7.28 1.27 7.74
C ASN A 45 6.75 2.60 7.13
N LYS A 46 5.90 2.55 6.09
CA LYS A 46 5.33 3.74 5.43
C LYS A 46 3.81 3.92 5.61
N VAL A 47 3.12 3.00 6.29
CA VAL A 47 1.65 3.04 6.43
C VAL A 47 1.23 3.78 7.69
N THR A 48 0.47 4.85 7.50
CA THR A 48 -0.13 5.65 8.56
C THR A 48 -1.37 4.96 9.16
N ARG A 49 -1.78 5.35 10.38
CA ARG A 49 -2.99 4.80 11.03
C ARG A 49 -4.24 4.84 10.13
N PRO A 50 -4.53 5.92 9.41
CA PRO A 50 -5.71 5.98 8.55
C PRO A 50 -5.61 5.09 7.31
N GLU A 51 -4.41 4.94 6.74
CA GLU A 51 -4.18 3.98 5.65
C GLU A 51 -4.34 2.54 6.13
N LYS A 52 -3.89 2.20 7.35
CA LYS A 52 -4.15 0.88 7.97
C LYS A 52 -5.64 0.62 8.08
N ALA A 53 -6.42 1.61 8.54
CA ALA A 53 -7.88 1.49 8.62
C ALA A 53 -8.52 1.28 7.24
N LEU A 54 -7.98 1.91 6.19
CA LEU A 54 -8.47 1.73 4.82
C LEU A 54 -8.21 0.30 4.31
N ILE A 55 -7.00 -0.22 4.53
CA ILE A 55 -6.62 -1.60 4.18
C ILE A 55 -7.51 -2.60 4.92
N LEU A 56 -7.67 -2.43 6.24
CA LEU A 56 -8.53 -3.31 7.05
C LEU A 56 -9.99 -3.25 6.59
N GLY A 57 -10.52 -2.06 6.30
CA GLY A 57 -11.87 -1.89 5.77
C GLY A 57 -12.06 -2.64 4.44
N PHE A 58 -11.09 -2.54 3.54
CA PHE A 58 -11.12 -3.25 2.25
C PHE A 58 -11.09 -4.78 2.42
N ILE A 59 -10.19 -5.28 3.28
CA ILE A 59 -10.07 -6.71 3.61
C ILE A 59 -11.36 -7.23 4.24
N ALA A 60 -12.00 -6.43 5.11
CA ALA A 60 -13.28 -6.75 5.74
C ALA A 60 -14.48 -6.69 4.77
N GLY A 61 -14.26 -6.39 3.49
CA GLY A 61 -15.30 -6.38 2.46
C GLY A 61 -15.83 -5.00 2.08
N SER A 62 -15.30 -3.90 2.64
CA SER A 62 -15.69 -2.56 2.19
C SER A 62 -15.30 -2.33 0.75
N ARG A 63 -16.26 -1.84 -0.05
CA ARG A 63 -16.09 -1.49 -1.46
C ARG A 63 -16.40 -0.03 -1.75
N ASP A 64 -16.64 0.77 -0.72
CA ASP A 64 -16.84 2.22 -0.88
C ASP A 64 -15.49 2.87 -1.17
N ASN A 65 -15.25 3.21 -2.45
CA ASN A 65 -14.04 3.91 -2.85
C ASN A 65 -14.10 5.36 -2.34
N PRO A 66 -13.18 5.80 -1.45
CA PRO A 66 -13.17 7.17 -0.95
C PRO A 66 -12.75 8.18 -2.02
N CYS A 67 -12.06 7.75 -3.08
CA CYS A 67 -11.56 8.60 -4.15
C CYS A 67 -12.00 8.08 -5.54
N PRO A 68 -13.32 8.07 -5.85
CA PRO A 68 -13.81 7.52 -7.12
C PRO A 68 -13.27 8.27 -8.34
N HIS A 69 -12.97 9.57 -8.17
CA HIS A 69 -12.36 10.42 -9.20
C HIS A 69 -10.95 9.98 -9.61
N LEU A 70 -10.27 9.16 -8.81
CA LEU A 70 -8.92 8.67 -9.07
C LEU A 70 -8.89 7.27 -9.68
N GLY A 71 -10.07 6.73 -10.00
CA GLY A 71 -10.25 5.40 -10.52
C GLY A 71 -10.51 4.35 -9.43
N ASN A 72 -10.78 3.12 -9.88
CA ASN A 72 -11.18 2.01 -9.01
C ASN A 72 -10.02 1.33 -8.30
N VAL A 73 -8.77 1.63 -8.67
CA VAL A 73 -7.59 0.97 -8.12
C VAL A 73 -6.82 1.95 -7.25
N VAL A 74 -6.67 1.63 -5.98
CA VAL A 74 -5.88 2.41 -5.01
C VAL A 74 -4.64 1.63 -4.64
N THR A 75 -3.50 2.33 -4.53
CA THR A 75 -2.21 1.74 -4.16
C THR A 75 -1.62 2.49 -2.97
N ILE A 76 -1.27 1.76 -1.91
CA ILE A 76 -0.66 2.29 -0.68
C ILE A 76 0.72 1.67 -0.53
N LYS A 77 1.75 2.49 -0.28
CA LYS A 77 3.11 2.00 -0.01
C LYS A 77 3.16 1.45 1.42
N LEU A 78 3.48 0.16 1.54
CA LEU A 78 3.62 -0.54 2.82
C LEU A 78 4.97 -0.28 3.47
N SER A 79 6.04 -0.56 2.74
CA SER A 79 7.42 -0.43 3.22
C SER A 79 8.34 0.07 2.12
N GLU A 80 9.45 0.65 2.56
CA GLU A 80 10.57 1.01 1.72
C GLU A 80 11.84 0.73 2.53
N ASP A 81 12.62 -0.23 2.07
CA ASP A 81 13.79 -0.75 2.79
C ASP A 81 14.99 -0.82 1.83
N PRO A 82 16.19 -0.36 2.23
CA PRO A 82 17.39 -0.54 1.44
C PRO A 82 17.76 -2.02 1.40
N GLU A 83 17.99 -2.57 0.21
CA GLU A 83 18.33 -3.98 0.00
C GLU A 83 19.56 -4.05 -0.93
N THR A 84 20.48 -4.97 -0.66
CA THR A 84 21.67 -5.15 -1.51
C THR A 84 21.51 -6.43 -2.28
N LEU A 85 21.38 -6.34 -3.60
CA LEU A 85 21.20 -7.50 -4.46
C LEU A 85 22.50 -7.84 -5.19
N GLN A 86 22.73 -9.14 -5.41
CA GLN A 86 23.77 -9.64 -6.30
C GLN A 86 23.10 -10.11 -7.60
N PRO A 87 23.12 -9.29 -8.68
CA PRO A 87 22.33 -9.57 -9.88
C PRO A 87 22.74 -10.85 -10.63
N SER A 88 23.99 -11.28 -10.46
CA SER A 88 24.54 -12.52 -11.02
C SER A 88 25.72 -13.01 -10.18
N GLU A 89 25.95 -14.31 -10.15
CA GLU A 89 27.14 -14.91 -9.55
C GLU A 89 28.41 -14.24 -10.11
N GLY A 90 29.22 -13.63 -9.23
CA GLY A 90 30.43 -12.89 -9.61
C GLY A 90 30.25 -11.40 -9.92
N ALA A 91 29.02 -10.87 -9.98
CA ALA A 91 28.79 -9.43 -10.02
C ALA A 91 28.94 -8.80 -8.62
N GLY A 92 29.36 -7.54 -8.58
CA GLY A 92 29.41 -6.74 -7.36
C GLY A 92 28.02 -6.52 -6.77
N LEU A 93 27.97 -6.35 -5.45
CA LEU A 93 26.76 -6.03 -4.70
C LEU A 93 26.20 -4.67 -5.13
N VAL A 94 24.94 -4.62 -5.54
CA VAL A 94 24.26 -3.39 -5.99
C VAL A 94 23.24 -2.93 -4.94
N PRO A 95 23.38 -1.70 -4.41
CA PRO A 95 22.38 -1.15 -3.51
C PRO A 95 21.09 -0.80 -4.28
N MET A 96 19.99 -1.40 -3.85
CA MET A 96 18.65 -1.16 -4.34
C MET A 96 17.72 -0.75 -3.19
N VAL A 97 16.54 -0.27 -3.54
CA VAL A 97 15.46 0.02 -2.59
C VAL A 97 14.31 -0.91 -2.91
N ALA A 98 13.92 -1.71 -1.93
CA ALA A 98 12.77 -2.59 -2.00
C ALA A 98 11.53 -1.84 -1.51
N GLU A 99 10.60 -1.58 -2.42
CA GLU A 99 9.32 -0.95 -2.12
C GLU A 99 8.19 -1.98 -2.16
N THR A 100 7.50 -2.14 -1.04
CA THR A 100 6.32 -3.01 -0.95
C THR A 100 5.06 -2.16 -1.03
N HIS A 101 4.10 -2.57 -1.85
CA HIS A 101 2.83 -1.85 -2.05
C HIS A 101 1.65 -2.78 -1.85
N PHE A 102 0.58 -2.26 -1.26
CA PHE A 102 -0.74 -2.87 -1.22
C PHE A 102 -1.60 -2.21 -2.30
N GLN A 103 -2.04 -2.99 -3.27
CA GLN A 103 -2.94 -2.53 -4.33
C GLN A 103 -4.30 -3.18 -4.15
N MET A 104 -5.36 -2.38 -4.10
CA MET A 104 -6.72 -2.83 -3.95
C MET A 104 -7.60 -2.28 -5.06
N ASN A 105 -8.45 -3.14 -5.62
CA ASN A 105 -9.38 -2.81 -6.67
C ASN A 105 -10.80 -2.80 -6.11
N TYR A 106 -11.39 -1.60 -6.02
CA TYR A 106 -12.76 -1.40 -5.52
C TYR A 106 -13.84 -1.94 -6.47
N SER A 107 -13.56 -2.16 -7.77
CA SER A 107 -14.53 -2.74 -8.68
C SER A 107 -14.61 -4.27 -8.60
N THR A 108 -13.47 -4.94 -8.44
CA THR A 108 -13.43 -6.42 -8.36
C THR A 108 -13.41 -6.94 -6.93
N GLY A 109 -12.99 -6.11 -5.97
CA GLY A 109 -12.77 -6.54 -4.59
C GLY A 109 -11.45 -7.27 -4.37
N GLU A 110 -10.64 -7.40 -5.41
CA GLU A 110 -9.35 -8.07 -5.34
C GLU A 110 -8.27 -7.12 -4.81
N TRP A 111 -7.29 -7.70 -4.13
CA TRP A 111 -6.10 -6.98 -3.72
C TRP A 111 -4.86 -7.83 -3.96
N LYS A 112 -3.71 -7.17 -4.05
CA LYS A 112 -2.41 -7.82 -4.17
C LYS A 112 -1.32 -7.02 -3.49
N ARG A 113 -0.30 -7.75 -3.02
CA ARG A 113 0.96 -7.17 -2.54
C ARG A 113 1.97 -7.19 -3.69
N ILE A 114 2.57 -6.04 -3.98
CA ILE A 114 3.57 -5.90 -5.04
C ILE A 114 4.87 -5.45 -4.40
N LYS A 115 5.96 -6.23 -4.58
CA LYS A 115 7.32 -5.80 -4.26
C LYS A 115 7.98 -5.27 -5.54
N LYS A 116 8.54 -4.07 -5.48
CA LYS A 116 9.30 -3.45 -6.58
C LYS A 116 10.70 -3.12 -6.08
N PHE A 117 11.68 -3.27 -6.96
CA PHE A 117 13.05 -2.83 -6.69
C PHE A 117 13.36 -1.62 -7.55
N SER A 118 13.75 -0.52 -6.93
CA SER A 118 14.29 0.65 -7.62
C SER A 118 15.78 0.75 -7.32
N ARG A 119 16.57 1.23 -8.28
CA ARG A 119 17.95 1.62 -7.96
C ARG A 119 17.89 2.81 -7.03
N ARG A 120 18.80 2.85 -6.05
CA ARG A 120 19.04 4.08 -5.28
C ARG A 120 19.82 5.01 -6.19
N ASP A 121 19.14 5.69 -7.12
CA ASP A 121 19.78 6.57 -8.09
C ASP A 121 20.46 7.72 -7.35
N GLY A 122 21.78 7.61 -7.21
CA GLY A 122 22.65 8.58 -6.56
C GLY A 122 23.95 8.83 -7.30
N VAL A 123 24.05 8.45 -8.59
CA VAL A 123 25.15 8.84 -9.47
C VAL A 123 24.56 9.16 -10.85
N PRO A 124 24.58 10.44 -11.28
CA PRO A 124 24.49 10.75 -12.71
C PRO A 124 25.81 10.31 -13.35
N THR A 125 25.75 9.44 -14.34
CA THR A 125 26.88 9.23 -15.25
C THR A 125 27.02 10.43 -16.18
#